data_AF-A0A7V4KJK1-F1
#
_entry.id   AF-A0A7V4KJK1-F1
#
_cell.length_a   1.000
_cell.length_b   1.000
_cell.length_c   1.000
_cell.angle_alpha   90.00
_cell.angle_beta   90.00
_cell.angle_gamma   90.00
#
_symmetry.space_group_name_H-M   'P 1'
#
loop_
_entity.id
_entity.type
_entity.pdbx_description
1 polymer ?
#
loop_
_entity_poly.entity_id
_entity_poly.type
_entity_poly.pdbx_seq_one_letter_code
_entity_poly.pdbx_strand_id
1 'polypeptide(L)' 'MTKVKICGITNKEDAFWAASLGADFIGLNFYKNSIRKVSLSNAKEIVSSLPKFTTPVGVFVDE' A
#
# COMPACT_ATOMS: atom_id res chain seq x y z
N MET A 1 2.46 14.08 -17.07
CA MET A 1 2.94 12.72 -16.74
C MET A 1 1.88 12.05 -15.88
N THR A 2 1.54 10.79 -16.15
CA THR A 2 0.48 10.06 -15.46
C THR A 2 1.02 9.48 -14.15
N LYS A 3 0.27 9.62 -13.05
CA LYS A 3 0.61 8.97 -11.78
C LYS A 3 -0.04 7.58 -11.68
N VAL A 4 0.66 6.63 -11.08
CA VAL A 4 0.24 5.23 -10.95
C VAL A 4 0.15 4.83 -9.48
N LYS A 5 -0.96 4.17 -9.12
CA LYS A 5 -1.19 3.58 -7.79
C LYS A 5 -1.38 2.08 -7.91
N ILE A 6 -0.63 1.31 -7.12
CA ILE A 6 -0.84 -0.14 -6.97
C ILE A 6 -1.63 -0.38 -5.68
N CYS A 7 -2.81 -1.01 -5.78
CA CYS A 7 -3.78 -1.07 -4.69
C CYS A 7 -3.96 -2.49 -4.13
N GLY A 8 -4.20 -2.58 -2.82
CA GLY A 8 -4.48 -3.82 -2.14
C GLY A 8 -3.24 -4.68 -1.94
N ILE A 9 -2.10 -4.02 -1.70
CA ILE A 9 -0.85 -4.66 -1.30
C ILE A 9 -0.99 -5.20 0.13
N THR A 10 -0.54 -6.43 0.34
CA THR A 10 -0.71 -7.15 1.61
C THR A 10 0.60 -7.60 2.25
N ASN A 11 1.75 -7.41 1.58
CA ASN A 11 3.07 -7.74 2.08
C ASN A 11 4.11 -6.71 1.64
N LYS A 12 5.26 -6.68 2.34
CA LYS A 12 6.35 -5.73 2.13
C LYS A 12 7.08 -5.90 0.80
N GLU A 13 7.18 -7.13 0.29
CA GLU A 13 7.99 -7.45 -0.90
C GLU A 13 7.33 -6.88 -2.15
N ASP A 14 6.03 -7.11 -2.31
CA ASP A 14 5.24 -6.52 -3.40
C ASP A 14 5.23 -4.99 -3.32
N ALA A 15 5.15 -4.44 -2.11
CA ALA A 15 5.18 -2.99 -1.88
C ALA A 15 6.51 -2.37 -2.35
N PHE A 16 7.62 -2.98 -1.94
CA PHE A 16 8.96 -2.56 -2.30
C PHE A 16 9.20 -2.66 -3.81
N TRP A 17 8.81 -3.77 -4.44
CA TRP A 17 8.95 -3.95 -5.88
C TRP A 17 8.09 -2.97 -6.67
N ALA A 18 6.82 -2.81 -6.30
CA ALA A 18 5.93 -1.85 -6.96
C ALA A 18 6.48 -0.42 -6.88
N ALA A 19 6.97 -0.02 -5.70
CA ALA A 19 7.62 1.27 -5.52
C ALA A 19 8.89 1.40 -6.38
N SER A 20 9.77 0.40 -6.34
CA SER A 20 11.04 0.40 -7.08
C SER A 20 10.86 0.43 -8.60
N LEU A 21 9.73 -0.08 -9.09
CA LEU A 21 9.34 -0.06 -10.51
C LEU A 21 8.61 1.23 -10.93
N GLY A 22 8.50 2.22 -10.04
CA GLY A 22 7.99 3.55 -10.36
C GLY A 22 6.53 3.81 -9.98
N ALA A 23 5.92 3.01 -9.11
CA ALA A 23 4.62 3.37 -8.54
C ALA A 23 4.73 4.61 -7.65
N ASP A 24 3.91 5.63 -7.94
CA ASP A 24 3.80 6.84 -7.11
C ASP A 24 3.14 6.53 -5.75
N PHE A 25 2.20 5.57 -5.73
CA PHE A 25 1.39 5.27 -4.55
C PHE A 25 1.23 3.77 -4.28
N ILE A 26 1.20 3.40 -2.99
CA ILE A 26 0.89 2.06 -2.50
C ILE A 26 -0.39 2.08 -1.68
N GLY A 27 -1.39 1.33 -2.12
CA GLY A 27 -2.71 1.27 -1.48
C GLY A 27 -2.82 0.13 -0.48
N LEU A 28 -3.11 0.48 0.77
CA LEU A 28 -3.34 -0.42 1.89
C LEU A 28 -4.81 -0.39 2.27
N ASN A 29 -5.46 -1.55 2.26
CA ASN A 29 -6.90 -1.64 2.48
C ASN A 29 -7.20 -2.00 3.94
N PHE A 30 -7.97 -1.16 4.63
CA PHE A 30 -8.36 -1.37 6.03
C PHE A 30 -9.79 -1.89 6.18
N TYR A 31 -10.56 -1.98 5.09
CA TYR A 31 -11.94 -2.46 5.11
C TYR A 31 -12.04 -3.92 5.55
N LYS A 32 -12.86 -4.17 6.58
CA LYS A 32 -12.97 -5.48 7.24
C LYS A 32 -13.37 -6.64 6.34
N ASN A 33 -14.18 -6.41 5.30
CA ASN A 33 -14.69 -7.48 4.42
C ASN A 33 -13.84 -7.66 3.14
N SER A 34 -12.71 -6.95 3.01
CA SER A 34 -11.82 -7.11 1.87
C SER A 34 -10.89 -8.30 2.07
N ILE A 35 -10.73 -9.14 1.04
CA ILE A 35 -9.69 -10.19 1.04
C ILE A 35 -8.25 -9.61 1.01
N ARG A 36 -8.12 -8.32 0.67
CA ARG A 36 -6.84 -7.58 0.67
C ARG A 36 -6.67 -6.71 1.92
N LYS A 37 -7.45 -6.97 2.97
CA LYS A 37 -7.35 -6.23 4.24
C LYS A 37 -5.97 -6.42 4.86
N VAL A 38 -5.39 -5.33 5.36
CA VAL A 38 -4.19 -5.34 6.20
C VAL A 38 -4.52 -4.84 7.62
N SER A 39 -3.80 -5.38 8.61
CA SER A 39 -3.81 -4.82 9.96
C SER A 39 -2.94 -3.56 10.03
N LEU A 40 -3.11 -2.74 11.08
CA LEU A 40 -2.22 -1.59 11.32
C LEU A 40 -0.76 -2.01 11.53
N SER A 41 -0.50 -3.17 12.14
CA SER A 41 0.86 -3.69 12.31
C SER A 41 1.50 -4.02 10.96
N ASN A 42 0.81 -4.78 10.12
CA ASN A 42 1.29 -5.14 8.77
C ASN A 42 1.46 -3.88 7.90
N ALA A 43 0.51 -2.94 7.96
CA ALA A 43 0.61 -1.66 7.27
C ALA A 43 1.88 -0.88 7.67
N LYS A 44 2.24 -0.85 8.95
CA LYS A 44 3.47 -0.21 9.43
C LYS A 44 4.72 -0.88 8.87
N GLU A 45 4.76 -2.20 8.82
CA GLU A 45 5.86 -2.97 8.22
C GLU A 45 5.98 -2.74 6.72
N ILE A 46 4.86 -2.64 6.01
CA ILE A 46 4.85 -2.32 4.58
C ILE A 46 5.39 -0.90 4.37
N VAL A 47 4.84 0.09 5.10
CA VAL A 47 5.25 1.49 4.94
C VAL A 47 6.72 1.71 5.28
N SER A 48 7.26 1.03 6.29
CA SER A 48 8.68 1.15 6.64
C SER A 48 9.62 0.59 5.56
N SER A 49 9.14 -0.29 4.69
CA SER A 49 9.90 -0.82 3.56
C SER A 49 9.90 0.08 2.32
N LEU A 50 9.03 1.09 2.27
CA LEU A 50 8.87 1.91 1.06
C LEU A 50 10.05 2.88 0.85
N PRO A 51 10.53 3.04 -0.39
CA PRO A 51 11.40 4.14 -0.78
C PRO A 51 10.75 5.51 -0.50
N LYS A 52 11.57 6.53 -0.22
CA LYS A 52 11.12 7.88 0.18
C LYS A 52 10.25 8.61 -0.87
N PHE A 53 10.28 8.17 -2.13
CA PHE A 53 9.54 8.79 -3.23
C PHE A 53 8.14 8.19 -3.44
N THR A 54 7.74 7.17 -2.68
CA THR A 54 6.45 6.50 -2.81
C THR A 54 5.53 6.86 -1.65
N THR A 55 4.29 7.25 -1.96
CA THR A 55 3.31 7.68 -0.95
C THR A 55 2.34 6.55 -0.59
N PRO A 56 2.28 6.10 0.68
CA PRO A 56 1.27 5.13 1.10
C PRO A 56 -0.13 5.77 1.19
N VAL A 57 -1.16 5.01 0.86
CA VAL A 57 -2.57 5.45 0.83
C VAL A 57 -3.45 4.42 1.54
N GLY A 58 -4.25 4.86 2.50
CA GLY A 58 -5.27 4.02 3.15
C GLY A 58 -6.59 3.98 2.38
N VAL A 59 -7.22 2.82 2.32
CA VAL A 59 -8.58 2.64 1.79
C VAL A 59 -9.51 2.24 2.93
N PHE A 60 -10.58 3.01 3.10
CA PHE A 60 -11.62 2.88 4.12
C PHE A 60 -12.99 2.84 3.43
N VAL A 61 -13.96 2.16 4.03
CA VAL A 61 -15.35 2.02 3.57
C VAL A 61 -16.26 2.16 4.80
N ASP A 62 -16.96 3.29 4.87
CA ASP A 62 -17.92 3.61 5.93
C ASP A 62 -17.31 3.56 7.35
N GLU A 63 -16.12 4.13 7.52
CA GLU A 63 -15.42 4.31 8.80
C GLU A 63 -15.52 5.73 9.39
#